data_AF-A0A974AJR2-F1
#
_entry.id   AF-A0A974AJR2-F1
#
_cell.length_a   1.000
_cell.length_b   1.000
_cell.length_c   1.000
_cell.angle_alpha   90.00
_cell.angle_beta   90.00
_cell.angle_gamma   90.00
#
_symmetry.space_group_name_H-M   'P 1'
#
loop_
_entity.id
_entity.type
_entity.pdbx_description
1 polymer ?
#
loop_
_entity_poly.entity_id
_entity_poly.type
_entity_poly.pdbx_seq_one_letter_code
_entity_poly.pdbx_strand_id
1 'polypeptide(L)'
;MNGAPRLLIGLAAIMGACGVILAAAAAHLPDASRLAAASSMLLFHATAAIVTIAVAERAIIHARLGIVAAAGFVIAASLFAGDLVLRQYGGHGVFPMAAPTGGTLLILSWLVLAVSAMWPKR
;
A
#
# COMPACT_ATOMS: atom_id res chain seq x y z
N MET A 1 1.27 18.06 -13.96
CA MET A 1 0.90 16.83 -13.23
C MET A 1 -0.57 16.93 -12.83
N ASN A 2 -1.36 15.92 -13.16
CA ASN A 2 -2.76 15.82 -12.70
C ASN A 2 -2.84 15.80 -11.16
N GLY A 3 -4.03 16.06 -10.58
CA GLY A 3 -4.21 16.03 -9.12
C GLY A 3 -3.99 14.65 -8.49
N ALA A 4 -4.32 13.57 -9.21
CA ALA A 4 -4.26 12.20 -8.68
C ALA A 4 -2.85 11.72 -8.31
N PRO A 5 -1.80 11.85 -9.15
CA PRO A 5 -0.42 11.51 -8.77
C PRO A 5 0.06 12.21 -7.49
N ARG A 6 -0.23 13.51 -7.33
CA ARG A 6 0.17 14.28 -6.15
C ARG A 6 -0.52 13.78 -4.89
N LEU A 7 -1.83 13.51 -4.98
CA LEU A 7 -2.59 12.94 -3.87
C LEU A 7 -2.05 11.57 -3.47
N LEU A 8 -1.81 10.67 -4.43
CA LEU A 8 -1.31 9.32 -4.16
C LEU A 8 0.10 9.34 -3.54
N ILE A 9 0.99 10.22 -3.98
CA ILE A 9 2.31 10.41 -3.34
C ILE A 9 2.13 10.88 -1.89
N GLY A 10 1.24 11.86 -1.66
CA GLY A 10 0.96 12.36 -0.31
C GLY A 10 0.43 11.26 0.62
N LEU A 11 -0.54 10.46 0.15
CA LEU A 11 -1.08 9.33 0.91
C LEU A 11 -0.03 8.24 1.16
N ALA A 12 0.80 7.93 0.16
CA ALA A 12 1.90 6.98 0.33
C ALA A 12 2.95 7.46 1.33
N ALA A 13 3.25 8.77 1.37
CA ALA A 13 4.14 9.34 2.39
C ALA A 13 3.55 9.18 3.80
N ILE A 14 2.24 9.42 3.98
CA ILE A 14 1.53 9.18 5.24
C ILE A 14 1.57 7.70 5.62
N MET A 15 1.34 6.79 4.66
CA MET A 15 1.50 5.34 4.90
C MET A 15 2.91 5.00 5.39
N GLY A 16 3.95 5.63 4.82
CA GLY A 16 5.32 5.47 5.28
C GLY A 16 5.49 5.87 6.75
N ALA A 17 4.99 7.05 7.13
CA ALA A 17 5.02 7.53 8.52
C ALA A 17 4.26 6.59 9.47
N CYS A 18 3.04 6.17 9.10
CA CYS A 18 2.26 5.19 9.85
C CYS A 18 3.01 3.85 9.97
N GLY A 19 3.64 3.39 8.89
CA GLY A 19 4.45 2.18 8.88
C GLY A 19 5.60 2.23 9.89
N VAL A 20 6.32 3.35 9.97
CA VAL A 20 7.38 3.55 10.98
C VAL A 20 6.81 3.56 12.40
N ILE A 21 5.68 4.24 12.62
CA ILE A 21 5.01 4.23 13.93
C ILE A 21 4.64 2.81 14.35
N LEU A 22 4.08 2.01 13.44
CA LEU A 22 3.72 0.62 13.70
C LEU A 22 4.95 -0.27 13.91
N ALA A 23 6.07 -0.02 13.22
CA ALA A 23 7.34 -0.72 13.46
C ALA A 23 7.84 -0.46 14.88
N ALA A 24 7.84 0.82 15.31
CA ALA A 24 8.25 1.19 16.65
C ALA A 24 7.35 0.56 17.71
N ALA A 25 6.02 0.61 17.51
CA ALA A 25 5.08 -0.07 18.40
C ALA A 25 5.34 -1.58 18.47
N ALA A 26 5.59 -2.23 17.34
CA ALA A 26 5.91 -3.66 17.28
C ALA A 26 7.21 -4.03 18.00
N ALA A 27 8.19 -3.12 18.04
CA ALA A 27 9.47 -3.35 18.71
C ALA A 27 9.40 -3.17 20.23
N HIS A 28 8.47 -2.33 20.72
CA HIS A 28 8.39 -1.97 22.13
C HIS A 28 7.24 -2.66 22.89
N LEU A 29 6.17 -3.09 22.22
CA LEU A 29 5.06 -3.78 22.85
C LEU A 29 5.28 -5.31 22.83
N PRO A 30 4.97 -6.02 23.93
CA PRO A 30 4.90 -7.48 23.91
C PRO A 30 3.78 -7.96 22.99
N ASP A 31 3.98 -9.12 22.34
CA ASP A 31 2.99 -9.79 21.48
C ASP A 31 2.39 -8.93 20.35
N ALA A 32 3.18 -8.00 19.80
CA ALA A 32 2.76 -7.06 18.76
C ALA A 32 3.02 -7.52 17.31
N SER A 33 2.98 -8.84 17.06
CA SER A 33 3.27 -9.43 15.74
C SER A 33 2.36 -8.92 14.61
N ARG A 34 1.09 -8.60 14.92
CA ARG A 34 0.17 -7.98 13.96
C ARG A 34 0.62 -6.58 13.55
N LEU A 35 1.19 -5.80 14.46
CA LEU A 35 1.70 -4.46 14.16
C LEU A 35 2.95 -4.53 13.27
N ALA A 36 3.82 -5.53 13.48
CA ALA A 36 4.96 -5.78 12.61
C ALA A 36 4.50 -6.07 11.16
N ALA A 37 3.53 -6.96 10.99
CA ALA A 37 2.98 -7.27 9.66
C ALA A 37 2.30 -6.05 9.02
N ALA A 38 1.50 -5.29 9.77
CA ALA A 38 0.87 -4.06 9.30
C ALA A 38 1.90 -3.00 8.89
N SER A 39 2.96 -2.84 9.67
CA SER A 39 4.08 -1.94 9.37
C SER A 39 4.75 -2.29 8.04
N SER A 40 5.16 -3.55 7.86
CA SER A 40 5.81 -3.99 6.62
C SER A 40 4.91 -3.76 5.40
N MET A 41 3.62 -4.08 5.52
CA MET A 41 2.68 -3.85 4.42
C MET A 41 2.54 -2.37 4.06
N LEU A 42 2.49 -1.46 5.03
CA LEU A 42 2.48 -0.03 4.74
C LEU A 42 3.80 0.45 4.11
N LEU A 43 4.95 0.10 4.69
CA LEU A 43 6.26 0.59 4.24
C LEU A 43 6.59 0.12 2.81
N PHE A 44 6.46 -1.17 2.51
CA PHE A 44 6.78 -1.69 1.18
C PHE A 44 5.87 -1.10 0.11
N HIS A 45 4.58 -0.99 0.38
CA HIS A 45 3.62 -0.54 -0.62
C HIS A 45 3.55 0.98 -0.74
N ALA A 46 3.94 1.73 0.30
CA ALA A 46 4.20 3.17 0.20
C ALA A 46 5.33 3.43 -0.80
N THR A 47 6.48 2.75 -0.64
CA THR A 47 7.60 2.87 -1.57
C THR A 47 7.21 2.44 -2.98
N ALA A 48 6.49 1.32 -3.12
CA ALA A 48 6.00 0.84 -4.40
C ALA A 48 5.09 1.87 -5.10
N ALA A 49 4.16 2.50 -4.38
CA ALA A 49 3.27 3.52 -4.93
C ALA A 49 4.04 4.77 -5.41
N ILE A 50 4.97 5.28 -4.61
CA ILE A 50 5.79 6.46 -4.96
C ILE A 50 6.63 6.16 -6.20
N VAL A 51 7.34 5.02 -6.22
CA VAL A 51 8.18 4.62 -7.35
C VAL A 51 7.32 4.41 -8.61
N THR A 52 6.17 3.74 -8.50
CA THR A 52 5.25 3.52 -9.62
C THR A 52 4.86 4.84 -10.27
N ILE A 53 4.50 5.85 -9.48
CA ILE A 53 4.15 7.17 -9.99
C ILE A 53 5.37 7.85 -10.65
N ALA A 54 6.54 7.77 -10.02
CA ALA A 54 7.77 8.35 -10.56
C ALA A 54 8.16 7.74 -11.92
N VAL A 55 8.03 6.43 -12.09
CA VAL A 55 8.34 5.76 -13.37
C VAL A 55 7.23 5.94 -14.42
N ALA A 56 5.97 6.12 -13.98
CA ALA A 56 4.86 6.47 -14.87
C ALA A 56 5.02 7.88 -15.46
N GLU A 57 5.39 8.88 -14.64
CA GLU A 57 5.66 10.26 -15.08
C GLU A 57 6.84 10.34 -16.04
N ARG A 58 7.86 9.48 -15.88
CA ARG A 58 8.99 9.35 -16.83
C ARG A 58 8.62 8.61 -18.11
N ALA A 59 7.37 8.21 -18.27
CA ALA A 59 6.91 7.39 -19.37
C ALA A 59 7.80 6.12 -19.52
N ILE A 60 8.13 5.44 -18.42
CA ILE A 60 8.79 4.13 -18.50
C ILE A 60 7.72 3.02 -18.61
N ILE A 61 6.59 3.22 -17.94
CA ILE A 61 5.44 2.30 -17.93
C ILE A 61 4.19 2.97 -18.52
N HIS A 62 3.14 2.18 -18.76
CA HIS A 62 1.84 2.69 -19.19
C HIS A 62 1.15 3.50 -18.08
N ALA A 63 1.13 4.83 -18.22
CA ALA A 63 0.77 5.77 -17.15
C ALA A 63 -0.58 5.49 -16.47
N ARG A 64 -1.63 5.18 -17.25
CA ARG A 64 -2.96 4.89 -16.67
C ARG A 64 -2.95 3.64 -15.79
N LEU A 65 -2.25 2.59 -16.21
CA LEU A 65 -2.16 1.34 -15.45
C LEU A 65 -1.27 1.53 -14.21
N GLY A 66 -0.19 2.30 -14.33
CA GLY A 66 0.64 2.70 -13.20
C GLY A 66 -0.14 3.47 -12.13
N ILE A 67 -1.00 4.42 -12.54
CA ILE A 67 -1.87 5.15 -11.59
C ILE A 67 -2.86 4.21 -10.90
N VAL A 68 -3.47 3.27 -11.64
CA VAL A 68 -4.37 2.25 -11.06
C VAL A 68 -3.63 1.36 -10.05
N ALA A 69 -2.42 0.90 -10.38
CA ALA A 69 -1.60 0.10 -9.47
C ALA A 69 -1.23 0.89 -8.20
N ALA A 70 -0.79 2.15 -8.35
CA ALA A 70 -0.44 3.01 -7.22
C ALA A 70 -1.65 3.29 -6.29
N ALA A 71 -2.83 3.53 -6.86
CA ALA A 71 -4.06 3.68 -6.09
C ALA A 71 -4.42 2.37 -5.35
N GLY A 72 -4.27 1.23 -6.03
CA GLY A 72 -4.46 -0.09 -5.44
C GLY A 72 -3.55 -0.34 -4.25
N PHE A 73 -2.25 -0.04 -4.36
CA PHE A 73 -1.30 -0.14 -3.24
C PHE A 73 -1.73 0.70 -2.04
N VAL A 74 -2.13 1.95 -2.26
CA VAL A 74 -2.54 2.86 -1.18
C VAL A 74 -3.78 2.34 -0.46
N ILE A 75 -4.83 1.99 -1.20
CA ILE A 75 -6.11 1.55 -0.63
C ILE A 75 -5.94 0.20 0.09
N ALA A 76 -5.31 -0.76 -0.58
CA ALA A 76 -5.23 -2.14 -0.10
C ALA A 76 -4.29 -2.29 1.11
N ALA A 77 -3.14 -1.60 1.11
CA ALA A 77 -2.24 -1.60 2.27
C ALA A 77 -2.87 -0.92 3.48
N SER A 78 -3.61 0.19 3.26
CA SER A 78 -4.33 0.88 4.33
C SER A 78 -5.43 0.01 4.94
N LEU A 79 -6.20 -0.70 4.11
CA LEU A 79 -7.21 -1.65 4.57
C LEU A 79 -6.59 -2.80 5.37
N PHE A 80 -5.52 -3.41 4.84
CA PHE A 80 -4.81 -4.50 5.52
C PHE A 80 -4.27 -4.06 6.88
N ALA A 81 -3.50 -2.97 6.89
CA ALA A 81 -2.87 -2.48 8.11
C ALA A 81 -3.91 -2.00 9.13
N GLY A 82 -4.96 -1.30 8.68
CA GLY A 82 -6.06 -0.86 9.54
C GLY A 82 -6.78 -2.04 10.21
N ASP A 83 -7.05 -3.13 9.46
CA ASP A 83 -7.66 -4.33 10.02
C ASP A 83 -6.77 -4.98 11.09
N LEU A 84 -5.47 -5.06 10.87
CA LEU A 84 -4.53 -5.64 11.85
C LEU A 84 -4.37 -4.76 13.10
N VAL A 85 -4.35 -3.44 12.92
CA VAL A 85 -4.29 -2.48 14.05
C VAL A 85 -5.55 -2.59 14.90
N LEU A 86 -6.74 -2.63 14.29
CA LEU A 86 -7.99 -2.85 15.02
C LEU A 86 -8.00 -4.20 15.74
N ARG A 87 -7.51 -5.26 15.10
CA ARG A 87 -7.40 -6.57 15.75
C ARG A 87 -6.43 -6.57 16.93
N GLN A 88 -5.34 -5.80 16.85
CA GLN A 88 -4.36 -5.72 17.93
C GLN A 88 -4.96 -5.01 19.16
N TYR A 89 -5.61 -3.87 18.95
CA TYR A 89 -6.03 -3.01 20.07
C TYR A 89 -7.50 -3.18 20.46
N GLY A 90 -8.38 -3.44 19.51
CA GLY A 90 -9.84 -3.57 19.71
C GLY A 90 -10.36 -5.00 19.71
N GLY A 91 -9.52 -6.00 19.39
CA GLY A 91 -9.90 -7.42 19.39
C GLY A 91 -10.80 -7.86 18.22
N HIS A 92 -11.19 -6.95 17.32
CA HIS A 92 -12.01 -7.22 16.14
C HIS A 92 -11.38 -6.63 14.87
N GLY A 93 -11.85 -7.07 13.69
CA GLY A 93 -11.44 -6.48 12.41
C GLY A 93 -12.33 -5.31 11.98
N VAL A 94 -12.01 -4.70 10.83
CA VAL A 94 -12.89 -3.71 10.18
C VAL A 94 -14.19 -4.41 9.73
N PHE A 95 -14.03 -5.57 9.07
CA PHE A 95 -15.11 -6.47 8.65
C PHE A 95 -14.53 -7.88 8.42
N PRO A 96 -15.37 -8.94 8.32
CA PRO A 96 -14.89 -10.30 8.03
C PRO A 96 -14.06 -10.34 6.73
N MET A 97 -12.87 -10.94 6.77
CA MET A 97 -11.96 -11.03 5.63
C MET A 97 -11.35 -9.70 5.13
N ALA A 98 -11.36 -8.62 5.92
CA ALA A 98 -10.74 -7.35 5.53
C ALA A 98 -9.24 -7.47 5.22
N ALA A 99 -8.43 -8.06 6.12
CA ALA A 99 -7.01 -8.32 5.82
C ALA A 99 -6.79 -9.23 4.60
N PRO A 100 -7.45 -10.40 4.45
CA PRO A 100 -7.38 -11.19 3.22
C PRO A 100 -7.75 -10.43 1.94
N THR A 101 -8.78 -9.59 2.00
CA THR A 101 -9.20 -8.73 0.88
C THR A 101 -8.09 -7.73 0.53
N GLY A 102 -7.53 -7.05 1.55
CA GLY A 102 -6.39 -6.16 1.39
C GLY A 102 -5.19 -6.86 0.75
N GLY A 103 -4.82 -8.06 1.23
CA GLY A 103 -3.73 -8.85 0.67
C GLY A 103 -3.96 -9.24 -0.80
N THR A 104 -5.19 -9.65 -1.13
CA THR A 104 -5.56 -10.00 -2.51
C THR A 104 -5.47 -8.78 -3.44
N LEU A 105 -5.96 -7.62 -2.98
CA LEU A 105 -5.86 -6.38 -3.75
C LEU A 105 -4.40 -5.92 -3.92
N LEU A 106 -3.53 -6.16 -2.95
CA LEU A 106 -2.09 -5.90 -3.08
C LEU A 106 -1.45 -6.79 -4.15
N ILE A 107 -1.78 -8.09 -4.18
CA ILE A 107 -1.33 -9.01 -5.23
C ILE A 107 -1.77 -8.48 -6.61
N LEU A 108 -3.05 -8.14 -6.75
CA LEU A 108 -3.58 -7.59 -8.01
C LEU A 108 -2.91 -6.27 -8.40
N SER A 109 -2.58 -5.40 -7.44
CA SER A 109 -1.90 -4.13 -7.69
C SER A 109 -0.49 -4.35 -8.24
N TRP A 110 0.26 -5.32 -7.70
CA TRP A 110 1.55 -5.73 -8.25
C TRP A 110 1.43 -6.32 -9.65
N LEU A 111 0.42 -7.14 -9.92
CA LEU A 111 0.18 -7.69 -11.25
C LEU A 111 -0.18 -6.58 -12.26
N VAL A 112 -1.00 -5.60 -11.88
CA VAL A 112 -1.31 -4.43 -12.72
C VAL A 112 -0.04 -3.62 -13.00
N LEU A 113 0.84 -3.43 -12.01
CA LEU A 113 2.13 -2.79 -12.22
C LEU A 113 2.98 -3.58 -13.23
N ALA A 114 3.05 -4.91 -13.12
CA ALA A 114 3.77 -5.75 -14.07
C ALA A 114 3.21 -5.61 -15.49
N VAL A 115 1.88 -5.67 -15.65
CA VAL A 115 1.20 -5.44 -16.93
C VAL A 115 1.52 -4.04 -17.46
N SER A 116 1.53 -3.01 -16.61
CA SER A 116 1.84 -1.64 -17.03
C SER A 116 3.26 -1.49 -17.62
N ALA A 117 4.21 -2.32 -17.18
CA ALA A 117 5.58 -2.32 -17.67
C ALA A 117 5.76 -3.14 -18.95
N MET A 118 5.01 -4.23 -19.11
CA MET A 118 5.12 -5.14 -20.26
C MET A 118 4.22 -4.76 -21.43
N TRP A 119 3.16 -3.98 -21.20
CA TRP A 119 2.21 -3.65 -22.26
C TRP A 119 2.80 -2.65 -23.25
N PRO A 120 2.74 -2.91 -24.57
CA PRO A 120 3.28 -2.01 -25.58
C PRO A 120 2.64 -0.63 -25.51
N LYS A 121 3.46 0.41 -25.56
CA LYS A 121 2.99 1.76 -25.89
C LYS A 121 2.70 1.79 -27.37
N ARG A 122 1.42 1.75 -27.73
CA ARG A 122 1.01 2.15 -29.08
C ARG A 122 1.14 3.65 -29.22
#